data_AF-A0A1F3KUP4-F1
#
_entry.id   AF-A0A1F3KUP4-F1
#
_cell.length_a   1.000
_cell.length_b   1.000
_cell.length_c   1.000
_cell.angle_alpha   90.00
_cell.angle_beta   90.00
_cell.angle_gamma   90.00
#
_symmetry.space_group_name_H-M   'P 1'
#
loop_
_entity.id
_entity.type
_entity.pdbx_description
1 polymer ?
#
loop_
_entity_poly.entity_id
_entity_poly.type
_entity_poly.pdbx_seq_one_letter_code
_entity_poly.pdbx_strand_id
1 'polypeptide(L)'
;MLKGILSISGHPGLFKMISQGKSSIIVESYEDGKRMPAYATSKISALEDIAIFTEETEVPLETIFKSIFDKENGQPCISHKSQDADIRKYFETILPDYDKNRVYVSDMKKVLSWYNQLIKHNLLVFNEETEEKPVEAEIEAEVTEKD
;
A
#
# COMPACT_ATOMS: atom_id res chain seq x y z
N MET A 1 -1.30 4.89 -9.21
CA MET A 1 -0.77 3.51 -9.41
C MET A 1 -0.12 3.00 -8.13
N LEU A 2 -0.48 1.79 -7.68
CA LEU A 2 0.03 1.15 -6.43
C LEU A 2 1.17 0.14 -6.65
N LYS A 3 1.67 0.06 -7.88
CA LYS A 3 2.57 -0.99 -8.34
C LYS A 3 3.87 -1.05 -7.55
N GLY A 4 4.26 -2.26 -7.16
CA GLY A 4 5.52 -2.49 -6.43
C GLY A 4 5.52 -2.08 -4.95
N ILE A 5 4.37 -1.71 -4.40
CA ILE A 5 4.19 -1.46 -2.96
C ILE A 5 3.65 -2.73 -2.30
N LEU A 6 4.38 -3.22 -1.30
CA LEU A 6 4.14 -4.47 -0.61
C LEU A 6 3.74 -4.22 0.85
N SER A 7 2.85 -5.07 1.36
CA SER A 7 2.58 -5.24 2.79
C SER A 7 3.11 -6.60 3.25
N ILE A 8 3.66 -6.65 4.46
CA ILE A 8 4.18 -7.88 5.05
C ILE A 8 3.49 -8.09 6.40
N SER A 9 2.75 -9.19 6.52
CA SER A 9 2.06 -9.51 7.77
C SER A 9 3.04 -9.58 8.94
N GLY A 10 2.70 -8.91 10.05
CA GLY A 10 3.52 -8.86 11.26
C GLY A 10 4.58 -7.76 11.26
N HIS A 11 4.79 -7.06 10.13
CA HIS A 11 5.63 -5.87 10.07
C HIS A 11 4.75 -4.63 9.94
N PRO A 12 5.02 -3.57 10.74
CA PRO A 12 4.41 -2.27 10.50
C PRO A 12 4.98 -1.68 9.22
N GLY A 13 4.18 -0.92 8.47
CA GLY A 13 4.67 -0.22 7.30
C GLY A 13 4.34 -0.87 5.97
N LEU A 14 4.75 -0.13 4.94
CA LEU A 14 4.76 -0.56 3.55
C LEU A 14 6.21 -0.71 3.10
N PHE A 15 6.40 -1.55 2.10
CA PHE A 15 7.72 -1.92 1.61
C PHE A 15 7.78 -1.84 0.09
N LYS A 16 8.94 -1.41 -0.42
CA LYS A 16 9.27 -1.48 -1.84
C LYS A 16 10.06 -2.76 -2.11
N MET A 17 9.75 -3.48 -3.18
CA MET A 17 10.62 -4.56 -3.65
C MET A 17 11.89 -3.97 -4.29
N ILE A 18 13.07 -4.41 -3.83
CA ILE A 18 14.36 -3.97 -4.36
C ILE A 18 14.95 -5.04 -5.29
N SER A 19 14.96 -6.30 -4.86
CA SER A 19 15.48 -7.40 -5.67
C SER A 19 14.88 -8.73 -5.26
N GLN A 20 14.95 -9.71 -6.16
CA GLN A 20 14.48 -11.07 -5.92
C GLN A 20 15.67 -12.02 -5.81
N GLY A 21 15.75 -12.74 -4.69
CA GLY A 21 16.67 -13.84 -4.48
C GLY A 21 16.00 -15.20 -4.70
N LYS A 22 16.76 -16.28 -4.47
CA LYS A 22 16.30 -17.66 -4.71
C LYS A 22 15.20 -18.13 -3.74
N SER A 23 15.24 -17.63 -2.49
CA SER A 23 14.32 -18.05 -1.40
C SER A 23 13.74 -16.87 -0.61
N SER A 24 14.04 -15.65 -1.03
CA SER A 24 13.61 -14.41 -0.39
C SER A 24 13.59 -13.27 -1.41
N ILE A 25 12.86 -12.22 -1.10
CA ILE A 25 12.97 -10.92 -1.78
C ILE A 25 13.62 -9.94 -0.82
N ILE A 26 14.44 -9.03 -1.34
CA ILE A 26 14.95 -7.90 -0.57
C ILE A 26 13.95 -6.77 -0.72
N VAL A 27 13.46 -6.30 0.42
CA VAL A 27 12.51 -5.19 0.49
C VAL A 27 13.12 -4.02 1.25
N GLU A 28 12.67 -2.81 0.94
CA GLU A 28 13.03 -1.57 1.61
C GLU A 28 11.79 -0.96 2.25
N SER A 29 11.88 -0.62 3.53
CA SER A 29 10.81 0.05 4.27
C SER A 29 10.64 1.49 3.82
N TYR A 30 9.40 1.90 3.53
CA TYR A 30 9.10 3.31 3.25
C TYR A 30 9.21 4.20 4.50
N GLU A 31 9.16 3.63 5.71
CA GLU A 31 9.20 4.41 6.95
C GLU A 31 10.61 4.88 7.32
N ASP A 32 11.62 4.02 7.17
CA ASP A 32 12.98 4.26 7.65
C ASP A 32 14.08 3.97 6.61
N GLY A 33 13.70 3.56 5.39
CA GLY A 33 14.64 3.24 4.32
C GLY A 33 15.49 1.99 4.57
N LYS A 34 15.21 1.22 5.64
CA LYS A 34 15.99 0.03 5.95
C LYS A 34 15.60 -1.12 5.04
N ARG A 35 16.61 -1.87 4.62
CA ARG A 35 16.45 -3.08 3.82
C ARG A 35 16.39 -4.32 4.70
N MET A 36 15.51 -5.24 4.35
CA MET A 36 15.40 -6.53 5.02
C MET A 36 15.00 -7.63 4.04
N PRO A 37 15.42 -8.88 4.29
CA PRO A 37 14.92 -10.02 3.54
C PRO A 37 13.49 -10.35 3.99
N ALA A 38 12.56 -10.37 3.04
CA ALA A 38 11.24 -10.96 3.21
C ALA A 38 11.25 -12.38 2.61
N TYR A 39 11.06 -13.38 3.46
CA TYR A 39 11.13 -14.79 3.07
C TYR A 39 9.80 -15.27 2.49
N ALA A 40 9.82 -16.28 1.62
CA ALA A 40 8.61 -16.86 1.01
C ALA A 40 7.59 -17.41 2.04
N THR A 41 8.03 -17.70 3.26
CA THR A 41 7.17 -18.11 4.38
C THR A 41 6.38 -16.96 4.99
N SER A 42 6.79 -15.72 4.72
CA SER A 42 6.10 -14.52 5.16
C SER A 42 4.88 -14.28 4.27
N LYS A 43 3.77 -13.85 4.86
CA LYS A 43 2.58 -13.43 4.09
C LYS A 43 2.84 -12.05 3.52
N ILE A 44 3.41 -12.03 2.31
CA ILE A 44 3.69 -10.83 1.52
C ILE A 44 2.52 -10.63 0.56
N SER A 45 1.97 -9.43 0.52
CA SER A 45 0.87 -9.08 -0.37
C SER A 45 1.16 -7.77 -1.06
N ALA A 46 1.12 -7.75 -2.39
CA ALA A 46 1.18 -6.51 -3.16
C ALA A 46 -0.15 -5.77 -3.03
N LEU A 47 -0.09 -4.46 -2.78
CA LEU A 47 -1.31 -3.66 -2.61
C LEU A 47 -2.18 -3.62 -3.88
N GLU A 48 -1.56 -3.75 -5.05
CA GLU A 48 -2.25 -3.82 -6.34
C GLU A 48 -3.10 -5.10 -6.52
N ASP A 49 -2.75 -6.18 -5.82
CA ASP A 49 -3.45 -7.47 -5.90
C ASP A 49 -4.53 -7.63 -4.82
N ILE A 50 -4.64 -6.67 -3.89
CA ILE A 50 -5.63 -6.75 -2.80
C ILE A 50 -6.94 -6.10 -3.25
N ALA A 51 -8.04 -6.80 -2.99
CA ALA A 51 -9.40 -6.30 -3.15
C ALA A 51 -10.24 -6.55 -1.90
N ILE A 52 -11.31 -5.77 -1.74
CA ILE A 52 -12.28 -5.89 -0.66
C ILE A 52 -13.56 -6.51 -1.23
N PHE A 53 -14.08 -7.51 -0.55
CA PHE A 53 -15.33 -8.18 -0.93
C PHE A 53 -16.53 -7.26 -0.71
N THR A 54 -17.38 -7.20 -1.71
CA THR A 54 -18.73 -6.60 -1.66
C THR A 54 -19.77 -7.72 -1.69
N GLU A 55 -21.05 -7.37 -1.58
CA GLU A 55 -22.15 -8.34 -1.63
C GLU A 55 -22.16 -9.18 -2.93
N GLU A 56 -21.73 -8.60 -4.06
CA GLU A 56 -21.78 -9.24 -5.37
C GLU A 56 -20.40 -9.49 -6.01
N THR A 57 -19.41 -8.64 -5.72
CA THR A 57 -18.11 -8.62 -6.43
C THR A 57 -16.94 -8.30 -5.50
N GLU A 58 -15.79 -7.91 -6.07
CA GLU A 58 -14.61 -7.45 -5.34
C GLU A 58 -14.17 -6.08 -5.88
N VAL A 59 -13.84 -5.16 -4.97
CA VAL A 59 -13.38 -3.82 -5.32
C VAL A 59 -11.88 -3.70 -4.99
N PRO A 60 -11.02 -3.42 -5.99
CA PRO A 60 -9.58 -3.26 -5.77
C PRO A 60 -9.25 -2.11 -4.82
N LEU A 61 -8.16 -2.23 -4.06
CA LEU A 61 -7.71 -1.17 -3.16
C LEU A 61 -7.46 0.16 -3.87
N GLU A 62 -7.03 0.15 -5.14
CA GLU A 62 -6.85 1.37 -5.91
C GLU A 62 -8.13 2.21 -5.99
N THR A 63 -9.27 1.56 -6.22
CA THR A 63 -10.58 2.24 -6.29
C THR A 63 -10.97 2.78 -4.91
N ILE A 64 -10.75 1.99 -3.85
CA ILE A 64 -11.06 2.39 -2.47
C ILE A 64 -10.20 3.57 -2.04
N PHE A 65 -8.89 3.53 -2.31
CA PHE A 65 -7.99 4.64 -2.01
C PHE A 65 -8.32 5.89 -2.82
N LYS A 66 -8.79 5.76 -4.07
CA LYS A 66 -9.30 6.91 -4.84
C LYS A 66 -10.50 7.54 -4.15
N SER A 67 -11.49 6.73 -3.76
CA SER A 67 -12.67 7.23 -3.02
C SER A 67 -12.30 7.93 -1.70
N ILE A 68 -11.32 7.41 -0.96
CA ILE A 68 -10.81 8.06 0.25
C ILE A 68 -10.10 9.37 -0.10
N PHE A 69 -9.24 9.37 -1.12
CA PHE A 69 -8.50 10.54 -1.56
C PHE A 69 -9.41 11.68 -1.99
N ASP A 70 -10.45 11.38 -2.77
CA ASP A 70 -11.43 12.36 -3.22
C ASP A 70 -12.22 12.94 -2.04
N LYS A 71 -12.61 12.09 -1.08
CA LYS A 71 -13.32 12.51 0.14
C LYS A 71 -12.47 13.43 1.02
N GLU A 72 -11.21 13.07 1.22
CA GLU A 72 -10.28 13.79 2.10
C GLU A 72 -9.49 14.90 1.37
N ASN A 73 -9.74 15.12 0.07
CA ASN A 73 -8.99 16.05 -0.78
C ASN A 73 -7.47 15.83 -0.73
N GLY A 74 -7.06 14.56 -0.81
CA GLY A 74 -5.67 14.14 -0.74
C GLY A 74 -5.01 14.26 0.63
N GLN A 75 -5.80 14.49 1.69
CA GLN A 75 -5.31 14.48 3.06
C GLN A 75 -5.40 13.07 3.69
N PRO A 76 -4.68 12.85 4.82
CA PRO A 76 -4.84 11.64 5.62
C PRO A 76 -6.29 11.46 6.09
N CYS A 77 -6.77 10.21 6.09
CA CYS A 77 -8.07 9.85 6.61
C CYS A 77 -8.02 9.66 8.13
N ILE A 78 -9.14 9.20 8.73
CA ILE A 78 -9.19 8.85 10.15
C ILE A 78 -8.08 7.86 10.54
N SER A 79 -7.66 7.93 11.81
CA SER A 79 -6.65 7.01 12.34
C SER A 79 -7.16 5.57 12.38
N HIS A 80 -6.32 4.61 11.98
CA HIS A 80 -6.60 3.17 12.16
C HIS A 80 -6.66 2.76 13.65
N LYS A 81 -6.29 3.65 14.57
CA LYS A 81 -6.40 3.47 16.03
C LYS A 81 -7.69 4.03 16.61
N SER A 82 -8.55 4.63 15.78
CA SER A 82 -9.88 5.09 16.20
C SER A 82 -10.75 3.91 16.68
N GLN A 83 -11.86 4.23 17.35
CA GLN A 83 -12.80 3.23 17.83
C GLN A 83 -13.37 2.41 16.67
N ASP A 84 -13.63 1.14 16.91
CA ASP A 84 -14.15 0.21 15.90
C ASP A 84 -15.46 0.69 15.28
N ALA A 85 -16.30 1.39 16.06
CA ALA A 85 -17.53 1.99 15.57
C ALA A 85 -17.27 3.11 14.56
N ASP A 86 -16.30 3.99 14.82
CA ASP A 86 -15.94 5.09 13.94
C ASP A 86 -15.33 4.58 12.63
N ILE A 87 -14.52 3.51 12.72
CA ILE A 87 -13.91 2.87 11.56
C ILE A 87 -14.97 2.26 10.65
N ARG A 88 -15.93 1.51 11.21
CA ARG A 88 -17.05 0.97 10.43
C ARG A 88 -17.87 2.08 9.77
N LYS A 89 -18.23 3.11 10.54
CA LYS A 89 -19.02 4.23 10.05
C LYS A 89 -18.29 4.95 8.91
N TYR A 90 -16.99 5.18 9.04
CA TYR A 90 -16.20 5.80 7.99
C TYR A 90 -16.12 4.91 6.74
N PHE A 91 -15.83 3.62 6.92
CA PHE A 91 -15.72 2.66 5.82
C PHE A 91 -17.03 2.52 5.05
N GLU A 92 -18.18 2.52 5.74
CA GLU A 92 -19.52 2.56 5.14
C GLU A 92 -19.75 3.79 4.25
N THR A 93 -19.08 4.91 4.52
CA THR A 93 -19.17 6.08 3.64
C THR A 93 -18.32 5.97 2.36
N ILE A 94 -17.33 5.07 2.36
CA ILE A 94 -16.41 4.87 1.24
C ILE A 94 -16.90 3.72 0.34
N LEU A 95 -17.30 2.61 0.97
CA LEU A 95 -17.77 1.41 0.30
C LEU A 95 -18.99 0.89 1.10
N PRO A 96 -20.21 1.36 0.82
CA PRO A 96 -21.41 1.02 1.61
C PRO A 96 -21.87 -0.44 1.44
N ASP A 97 -21.49 -1.07 0.33
CA ASP A 97 -21.88 -2.41 -0.13
C ASP A 97 -20.83 -3.50 0.18
N TYR A 98 -19.89 -3.22 1.09
CA TYR A 98 -18.90 -4.21 1.53
C TYR A 98 -19.57 -5.41 2.23
N ASP A 99 -18.99 -6.60 2.06
CA ASP A 99 -19.50 -7.81 2.71
C ASP A 99 -19.14 -7.81 4.20
N LYS A 100 -20.15 -7.56 5.04
CA LYS A 100 -20.04 -7.51 6.51
C LYS A 100 -19.61 -8.83 7.16
N ASN A 101 -19.76 -9.97 6.47
CA ASN A 101 -19.37 -11.29 6.98
C ASN A 101 -17.90 -11.60 6.67
N ARG A 102 -17.33 -10.99 5.62
CA ARG A 102 -15.98 -11.28 5.13
C ARG A 102 -14.97 -10.19 5.43
N VAL A 103 -15.44 -8.94 5.55
CA VAL A 103 -14.58 -7.78 5.80
C VAL A 103 -14.67 -7.41 7.26
N TYR A 104 -13.62 -7.74 8.01
CA TYR A 104 -13.56 -7.44 9.43
C TYR A 104 -13.01 -6.04 9.69
N VAL A 105 -13.25 -5.50 10.89
CA VAL A 105 -12.70 -4.20 11.30
C VAL A 105 -11.17 -4.18 11.23
N SER A 106 -10.52 -5.32 11.46
CA SER A 106 -9.07 -5.44 11.30
C SER A 106 -8.61 -5.17 9.87
N ASP A 107 -9.41 -5.54 8.87
CA ASP A 107 -9.07 -5.32 7.46
C ASP A 107 -9.32 -3.86 7.09
N MET A 108 -10.43 -3.28 7.55
CA MET A 108 -10.67 -1.83 7.45
C MET A 108 -9.53 -1.03 8.08
N LYS A 109 -9.06 -1.43 9.27
CA LYS A 109 -7.90 -0.81 9.95
C LYS A 109 -6.64 -0.88 9.10
N LYS A 110 -6.36 -2.01 8.46
CA LYS A 110 -5.20 -2.14 7.55
C LYS A 110 -5.34 -1.20 6.36
N VAL A 111 -6.50 -1.17 5.70
CA VAL A 111 -6.77 -0.28 4.56
C VAL A 111 -6.52 1.18 4.94
N LEU A 112 -7.10 1.65 6.05
CA LEU A 112 -6.90 3.04 6.51
C LEU A 112 -5.46 3.33 6.91
N SER A 113 -4.76 2.36 7.52
CA SER A 113 -3.33 2.49 7.83
C SER A 113 -2.48 2.63 6.57
N TRP A 114 -2.73 1.78 5.56
CA TRP A 114 -2.01 1.81 4.30
C TRP A 114 -2.26 3.12 3.55
N TYR A 115 -3.52 3.56 3.45
CA TYR A 115 -3.86 4.85 2.85
C TYR A 115 -3.08 5.99 3.51
N ASN A 116 -3.11 6.08 4.84
CA ASN A 116 -2.39 7.12 5.57
C ASN A 116 -0.87 7.07 5.38
N GLN A 117 -0.29 5.86 5.28
CA GLN A 117 1.13 5.69 4.95
C GLN A 117 1.43 6.13 3.52
N LEU A 118 0.57 5.79 2.55
CA LEU A 118 0.72 6.20 1.16
C LEU A 118 0.68 7.73 1.02
N ILE A 119 -0.22 8.41 1.71
CA ILE A 119 -0.27 9.89 1.75
C ILE A 119 0.98 10.47 2.41
N LYS A 120 1.36 9.95 3.59
CA LYS A 120 2.52 10.42 4.36
C LYS A 120 3.83 10.37 3.56
N HIS A 121 3.98 9.34 2.72
CA HIS A 121 5.18 9.11 1.91
C HIS A 121 5.03 9.58 0.46
N ASN A 122 3.95 10.31 0.12
CA ASN A 122 3.66 10.79 -1.23
C ASN A 122 3.69 9.68 -2.31
N LEU A 123 3.25 8.47 -1.94
CA LEU A 123 3.22 7.29 -2.81
C LEU A 123 1.90 7.14 -3.57
N LEU A 124 0.87 7.87 -3.13
CA LEU A 124 -0.43 7.88 -3.79
C LEU A 124 -0.44 8.98 -4.85
N VAL A 125 -0.34 8.59 -6.13
CA VAL A 125 -0.49 9.52 -7.26
C VAL A 125 -1.71 9.09 -8.07
N PHE A 126 -2.76 9.89 -8.00
CA PHE A 126 -3.92 9.85 -8.87
C PHE A 126 -3.84 11.02 -9.83
N ASN A 127 -2.87 11.01 -10.74
CA ASN A 127 -2.91 11.95 -11.85
C ASN A 127 -4.02 11.48 -12.79
N GLU A 128 -5.03 12.32 -13.00
CA GLU A 128 -5.99 12.12 -14.09
C GLU A 128 -5.36 12.38 -15.47
N GLU A 129 -4.11 12.85 -15.52
CA GLU A 129 -3.27 12.90 -16.72
C GLU A 129 -1.80 12.69 -16.31
N THR A 130 -1.22 11.51 -16.52
CA THR A 130 0.17 11.40 -17.01
C THR A 130 0.53 9.96 -17.35
N GLU A 131 0.84 9.81 -18.63
CA GLU A 131 1.72 8.80 -19.17
C GLU A 131 3.00 8.62 -18.32
N GLU A 132 3.45 7.37 -18.35
CA GLU A 132 4.79 6.86 -18.09
C GLU A 132 5.92 7.90 -17.95
N LYS A 133 6.60 7.88 -16.81
CA LYS A 133 8.05 8.12 -16.78
C LYS A 133 8.75 7.01 -15.99
N PRO A 134 9.65 6.24 -16.61
CA PRO A 134 10.48 5.26 -15.91
C PRO A 134 11.42 6.00 -14.96
N VAL A 135 11.48 5.55 -13.71
CA VAL A 135 12.53 5.98 -12.77
C VAL A 135 13.82 5.27 -13.20
N GLU A 136 14.65 6.01 -13.90
CA GLU A 136 15.99 5.63 -14.30
C GLU A 136 16.86 5.50 -13.03
N ALA A 137 17.42 4.31 -12.85
CA ALA A 137 18.30 3.98 -11.75
C ALA A 137 19.70 4.55 -12.05
N GLU A 138 20.12 5.57 -11.31
CA GLU A 138 21.54 5.90 -11.18
C GLU A 138 22.20 4.85 -10.27
N ILE A 139 22.79 3.86 -10.91
CA ILE A 139 23.81 2.98 -10.34
C ILE A 139 25.15 3.58 -10.75
N GLU A 140 25.71 4.43 -9.90
CA GLU A 140 27.08 4.93 -10.08
C GLU A 140 28.05 3.82 -9.66
N ALA A 141 28.47 3.03 -10.65
CA ALA A 141 29.61 2.13 -10.55
C ALA A 141 30.85 2.89 -11.04
N GLU A 142 31.66 3.39 -10.11
CA GLU A 142 33.02 3.83 -10.44
C GLU A 142 34.01 2.70 -10.07
N VAL A 143 34.38 1.91 -11.09
CA VAL A 143 35.52 1.00 -11.07
C VAL A 143 36.52 1.53 -12.11
N THR A 144 37.64 2.05 -11.59
CA THR A 144 39.01 2.04 -12.15
C THR A 144 39.23 2.33 -13.65
N GLU A 145 40.11 3.28 -13.99
CA GLU A 145 41.44 2.97 -14.56
C GLU A 145 42.41 4.17 -14.58
N LYS A 146 43.69 3.81 -14.46
CA LYS A 146 44.98 4.49 -14.67
C LYS A 146 45.03 5.73 -15.57
N ASP A 147 45.89 6.69 -15.19
CA ASP A 147 47.26 6.87 -15.73
C ASP A 147 48.15 7.58 -14.69
#